data_AF-A0A358DEB1-F1
#
_entry.id   AF-A0A358DEB1-F1
#
_cell.length_a   1.000
_cell.length_b   1.000
_cell.length_c   1.000
_cell.angle_alpha   90.00
_cell.angle_beta   90.00
_cell.angle_gamma   90.00
#
_symmetry.space_group_name_H-M   'P 1'
#
loop_
_entity.id
_entity.type
_entity.pdbx_description
1 polymer ?
#
loop_
_entity_poly.entity_id
_entity_poly.type
_entity_poly.pdbx_seq_one_letter_code
_entity_poly.pdbx_strand_id
1 'polypeptide(L)'
;GTGKSTLLRTLADAAGVGLVFVEGSAELTPGRLVGSHDPSRVLAEGYRDENFLDGPLVQALRGGELLYLEELNRVPEETINVLITVMSEGELHVPRLGLVRAAPGFALVAAMNPFDAVGTARISAAVYDRTCRIRMDYQSAPDEELVVARAVCSAPGGGRVLDIPGLDRVVALVRATRDHPEIRIGSSV
;
A
#
# COMPACT_ATOMS: atom_id res chain seq x y z
N GLY A 1 -1.52 4.96 12.48
CA GLY A 1 -1.02 5.29 11.14
C GLY A 1 -1.73 6.54 10.64
N THR A 2 -1.24 7.19 9.57
CA THR A 2 -1.85 8.44 9.05
C THR A 2 -3.10 8.23 8.19
N GLY A 3 -3.83 7.11 8.35
CA GLY A 3 -5.06 6.81 7.61
C GLY A 3 -4.90 6.49 6.10
N LYS A 4 -3.67 6.24 5.63
CA LYS A 4 -3.35 6.01 4.20
C LYS A 4 -4.18 4.88 3.57
N SER A 5 -4.17 3.71 4.19
CA SER A 5 -4.85 2.52 3.67
C SER A 5 -6.37 2.72 3.64
N THR A 6 -6.94 3.41 4.63
CA THR A 6 -8.38 3.76 4.69
C THR A 6 -8.75 4.75 3.59
N LEU A 7 -7.94 5.77 3.36
CA LEU A 7 -8.15 6.76 2.31
C LEU A 7 -8.16 6.10 0.92
N LEU A 8 -7.18 5.23 0.64
CA LEU A 8 -7.08 4.58 -0.66
C LEU A 8 -8.21 3.59 -0.92
N ARG A 9 -8.64 2.83 0.09
CA ARG A 9 -9.84 1.98 -0.02
C ARG A 9 -11.08 2.81 -0.34
N THR A 10 -11.30 3.89 0.41
CA THR A 10 -12.45 4.78 0.20
C THR A 10 -12.42 5.43 -1.19
N LEU A 11 -11.23 5.81 -1.67
CA LEU A 11 -11.05 6.41 -2.99
C LEU A 11 -11.34 5.41 -4.11
N ALA A 12 -10.83 4.18 -4.00
CA ALA A 12 -11.08 3.11 -4.96
C ALA A 12 -12.58 2.78 -5.04
N ASP A 13 -13.24 2.63 -3.88
CA ASP A 13 -14.67 2.38 -3.79
C ASP A 13 -15.49 3.52 -4.42
N ALA A 14 -15.14 4.77 -4.11
CA ALA A 14 -15.83 5.94 -4.66
C ALA A 14 -15.62 6.10 -6.18
N ALA A 15 -14.46 5.69 -6.69
CA ALA A 15 -14.15 5.70 -8.12
C ALA A 15 -14.72 4.47 -8.86
N GLY A 16 -15.22 3.46 -8.14
CA GLY A 16 -15.68 2.20 -8.72
C GLY A 16 -14.55 1.37 -9.33
N VAL A 17 -13.32 1.54 -8.84
CA VAL A 17 -12.13 0.85 -9.33
C VAL A 17 -11.74 -0.24 -8.33
N GLY A 18 -11.38 -1.43 -8.81
CA GLY A 18 -10.87 -2.50 -7.96
C GLY A 18 -9.59 -2.09 -7.22
N LEU A 19 -9.34 -2.67 -6.05
CA LEU A 19 -8.14 -2.43 -5.26
C LEU A 19 -7.40 -3.74 -5.02
N VAL A 20 -6.17 -3.84 -5.54
CA VAL A 20 -5.25 -4.92 -5.22
C VAL A 20 -4.26 -4.41 -4.18
N PHE A 21 -4.32 -4.98 -2.97
CA PHE A 21 -3.44 -4.61 -1.86
C PHE A 21 -2.24 -5.57 -1.77
N VAL A 22 -1.05 -5.00 -1.62
CA VAL A 22 0.19 -5.75 -1.40
C VAL A 22 0.95 -5.11 -0.25
N GLU A 23 1.35 -5.92 0.73
CA GLU A 23 2.22 -5.49 1.82
C GLU A 23 3.68 -5.74 1.45
N GLY A 24 4.48 -4.68 1.50
CA GLY A 24 5.91 -4.72 1.20
C GLY A 24 6.70 -5.42 2.29
N SER A 25 7.51 -6.39 1.92
CA SER A 25 8.40 -7.08 2.84
C SER A 25 9.65 -7.56 2.12
N ALA A 26 10.69 -7.89 2.88
CA ALA A 26 11.93 -8.45 2.34
C ALA A 26 11.73 -9.80 1.61
N GLU A 27 10.60 -10.47 1.84
CA GLU A 27 10.24 -11.73 1.19
C GLU A 27 9.38 -11.56 -0.07
N LEU A 28 9.01 -10.32 -0.42
CA LEU A 28 8.24 -10.05 -1.63
C LEU A 28 9.16 -10.15 -2.85
N THR A 29 9.22 -11.34 -3.44
CA THR A 29 10.02 -11.62 -4.65
C THR A 29 9.30 -11.17 -5.93
N PRO A 30 10.01 -11.03 -7.07
CA PRO A 30 9.38 -10.75 -8.36
C PRO A 30 8.27 -11.74 -8.71
N GLY A 31 8.49 -13.03 -8.45
CA GLY A 31 7.49 -14.08 -8.70
C GLY A 31 6.25 -13.96 -7.82
N ARG A 32 6.36 -13.50 -6.57
CA ARG A 32 5.20 -13.25 -5.69
C ARG A 32 4.40 -12.03 -6.13
N LEU A 33 5.04 -11.03 -6.73
CA LEU A 33 4.38 -9.82 -7.22
C LEU A 33 3.76 -10.02 -8.62
N VAL A 34 4.50 -10.64 -9.53
CA VAL A 34 4.11 -10.86 -10.94
C VAL A 34 3.23 -12.09 -11.10
N GLY A 35 3.54 -13.17 -10.39
CA GLY A 35 2.97 -14.48 -10.61
C GLY A 35 4.00 -15.48 -11.14
N SER A 36 3.57 -16.72 -11.27
CA SER A 36 4.40 -17.82 -11.75
C SER A 36 3.54 -18.90 -12.40
N HIS A 37 4.16 -19.72 -13.25
CA HIS A 37 3.46 -20.91 -13.74
C HIS A 37 3.38 -21.99 -12.65
N ASP A 38 2.25 -22.69 -12.59
CA ASP A 38 2.06 -23.86 -11.75
C ASP A 38 3.05 -24.97 -12.16
N PRO A 39 3.99 -25.38 -11.27
CA PRO A 39 5.00 -26.38 -11.61
C PRO A 39 4.41 -27.74 -11.99
N SER A 40 3.35 -28.18 -11.33
CA SER A 40 2.72 -29.48 -11.59
C SER A 40 2.05 -29.51 -12.95
N ARG A 41 1.36 -28.42 -13.33
CA ARG A 41 0.74 -28.30 -14.65
C ARG A 41 1.79 -28.13 -15.75
N VAL A 42 2.88 -27.39 -15.49
CA VAL A 42 3.99 -27.25 -16.45
C VAL A 42 4.65 -28.59 -16.75
N LEU A 43 4.82 -29.46 -15.75
CA LEU A 43 5.40 -30.80 -15.95
C LEU A 43 4.50 -31.72 -16.77
N ALA A 44 3.18 -31.59 -16.63
CA ALA A 44 2.21 -32.43 -17.34
C ALA A 44 1.87 -31.92 -18.75
N GLU A 45 1.75 -30.60 -18.92
CA GLU A 45 1.14 -29.96 -20.10
C GLU A 45 2.09 -29.01 -20.84
N GLY A 46 3.28 -28.74 -20.25
CA GLY A 46 4.21 -27.73 -20.71
C GLY A 46 3.84 -26.31 -20.25
N TYR A 47 4.61 -25.33 -20.72
CA TYR A 47 4.29 -23.92 -20.50
C TYR A 47 3.12 -23.50 -21.36
N ARG A 48 2.00 -23.20 -20.71
CA ARG A 48 0.79 -22.65 -21.31
C ARG A 48 0.33 -21.45 -20.49
N ASP A 49 -0.32 -20.50 -21.16
CA ASP A 49 -0.84 -19.29 -20.52
C ASP A 49 -1.87 -19.65 -19.44
N GLU A 50 -2.69 -20.69 -19.67
CA GLU A 50 -3.67 -21.18 -18.69
C GLU A 50 -3.05 -21.77 -17.42
N ASN A 51 -1.73 -22.03 -17.44
CA ASN A 51 -0.98 -22.56 -16.31
C ASN A 51 -0.30 -21.44 -15.52
N PHE A 52 -0.39 -20.19 -15.99
CA PHE A 52 0.14 -19.04 -15.28
C PHE A 52 -0.82 -18.61 -14.17
N LEU A 53 -0.29 -18.51 -12.95
CA LEU A 53 -1.00 -17.99 -11.80
C LEU A 53 -0.63 -16.53 -11.65
N ASP A 54 -1.60 -15.65 -11.90
CA ASP A 54 -1.41 -14.20 -11.81
C ASP A 54 -1.02 -13.81 -10.38
N GLY A 55 0.07 -13.06 -10.26
CA GLY A 55 0.38 -12.30 -9.06
C GLY A 55 -0.42 -10.99 -9.01
N PRO A 56 -0.40 -10.30 -7.87
CA PRO A 56 -1.18 -9.08 -7.67
C PRO A 56 -0.89 -7.99 -8.70
N LEU A 57 0.34 -7.87 -9.21
CA LEU A 57 0.67 -6.90 -10.26
C LEU A 57 0.00 -7.24 -11.59
N VAL A 58 0.06 -8.51 -12.01
CA VAL A 58 -0.57 -8.94 -13.28
C VAL A 58 -2.09 -8.89 -13.17
N GLN A 59 -2.65 -9.26 -12.01
CA GLN A 59 -4.07 -9.11 -11.73
C GLN A 59 -4.50 -7.64 -11.90
N ALA A 60 -3.81 -6.70 -11.23
CA ALA A 60 -4.16 -5.28 -11.30
C ALA A 60 -4.00 -4.73 -12.73
N LEU A 61 -2.94 -5.11 -13.43
CA LEU A 61 -2.71 -4.73 -14.83
C LEU A 61 -3.86 -5.18 -15.73
N ARG A 62 -4.25 -6.46 -15.67
CA ARG A 62 -5.32 -7.01 -16.51
C ARG A 62 -6.69 -6.47 -16.14
N GLY A 63 -6.95 -6.27 -14.85
CA GLY A 63 -8.22 -5.77 -14.33
C GLY A 63 -8.40 -4.26 -14.47
N GLY A 64 -7.35 -3.51 -14.77
CA GLY A 64 -7.41 -2.03 -14.76
C GLY A 64 -7.64 -1.49 -13.36
N GLU A 65 -7.08 -2.16 -12.35
CA GLU A 65 -7.32 -1.90 -10.93
C GLU A 65 -6.24 -0.99 -10.32
N LEU A 66 -6.54 -0.41 -9.16
CA LEU A 66 -5.55 0.28 -8.35
C LEU A 66 -4.70 -0.74 -7.60
N LEU A 67 -3.41 -0.82 -7.93
CA LEU A 67 -2.43 -1.55 -7.14
C LEU A 67 -1.91 -0.65 -6.02
N TYR A 68 -2.20 -1.02 -4.76
CA TYR A 68 -1.68 -0.36 -3.58
C TYR A 68 -0.58 -1.19 -2.91
N LEU A 69 0.65 -0.68 -2.93
CA LEU A 69 1.81 -1.29 -2.29
C LEU A 69 2.19 -0.54 -1.01
N GLU A 70 1.97 -1.18 0.14
CA GLU A 70 2.39 -0.66 1.44
C GLU A 70 3.86 -0.99 1.72
N GLU A 71 4.55 -0.19 2.54
CA GLU A 71 5.96 -0.42 2.93
C GLU A 71 6.91 -0.68 1.76
N LEU A 72 6.80 0.13 0.68
CA LEU A 72 7.65 0.00 -0.52
C LEU A 72 9.14 -0.04 -0.18
N ASN A 73 9.57 0.70 0.84
CA ASN A 73 10.95 0.74 1.31
C ASN A 73 11.45 -0.57 1.94
N ARG A 74 10.59 -1.55 2.22
CA ARG A 74 10.98 -2.88 2.71
C ARG A 74 11.07 -3.93 1.59
N VAL A 75 10.66 -3.58 0.37
CA VAL A 75 10.66 -4.48 -0.78
C VAL A 75 12.08 -4.56 -1.37
N PRO A 76 12.56 -5.76 -1.74
CA PRO A 76 13.83 -5.92 -2.44
C PRO A 76 13.90 -5.10 -3.73
N GLU A 77 15.08 -4.55 -4.03
CA GLU A 77 15.31 -3.71 -5.21
C GLU A 77 14.96 -4.44 -6.53
N GLU A 78 15.27 -5.73 -6.62
CA GLU A 78 14.92 -6.55 -7.79
C GLU A 78 13.42 -6.60 -8.07
N THR A 79 12.59 -6.62 -7.02
CA THR A 79 11.13 -6.64 -7.13
C THR A 79 10.60 -5.26 -7.51
N ILE A 80 11.18 -4.20 -6.94
CA ILE A 80 10.85 -2.81 -7.29
C ILE A 80 11.18 -2.55 -8.78
N ASN A 81 12.26 -3.12 -9.30
CA ASN A 81 12.66 -2.92 -10.70
C ASN A 81 11.63 -3.43 -11.69
N VAL A 82 10.83 -4.43 -11.33
CA VAL A 82 9.69 -4.90 -12.14
C VAL A 82 8.67 -3.78 -12.36
N LEU A 83 8.47 -2.91 -11.38
CA LEU A 83 7.51 -1.81 -11.44
C LEU A 83 7.97 -0.69 -12.37
N ILE A 84 9.27 -0.56 -12.66
CA ILE A 84 9.82 0.56 -13.44
C ILE A 84 9.24 0.60 -14.86
N THR A 85 9.22 -0.54 -15.55
CA THR A 85 8.66 -0.63 -16.90
C THR A 85 7.15 -0.39 -16.87
N VAL A 86 6.45 -0.95 -15.88
CA VAL A 86 5.01 -0.75 -15.71
C VAL A 86 4.66 0.72 -15.49
N MET A 87 5.40 1.43 -14.65
CA MET A 87 5.19 2.87 -14.40
C MET A 87 5.50 3.75 -15.62
N SER A 88 6.35 3.29 -16.54
CA SER A 88 6.77 4.07 -17.71
C SER A 88 5.87 3.83 -18.92
N GLU A 89 5.62 2.56 -19.23
CA GLU A 89 5.01 2.12 -20.49
C GLU A 89 3.62 1.51 -20.29
N GLY A 90 3.21 1.24 -19.05
CA GLY A 90 1.96 0.54 -18.77
C GLY A 90 1.98 -0.92 -19.25
N GLU A 91 3.15 -1.54 -19.34
CA GLU A 91 3.28 -2.94 -19.75
C GLU A 91 4.38 -3.67 -18.98
N LEU A 92 4.25 -5.00 -18.95
CA LEU A 92 5.15 -5.91 -18.27
C LEU A 92 5.44 -7.11 -19.19
N HIS A 93 6.71 -7.38 -19.45
CA HIS A 93 7.11 -8.61 -20.12
C HIS A 93 7.34 -9.73 -19.09
N VAL A 94 6.54 -10.78 -19.17
CA VAL A 94 6.62 -11.94 -18.27
C VAL A 94 7.22 -13.13 -19.04
N PRO A 95 8.32 -13.73 -18.57
CA PRO A 95 8.92 -14.88 -19.23
C PRO A 95 7.90 -16.01 -19.42
N ARG A 96 7.81 -16.53 -20.65
CA ARG A 96 6.92 -17.65 -21.05
C ARG A 96 5.41 -17.38 -21.01
N LEU A 97 4.99 -16.20 -20.55
CA LEU A 97 3.61 -15.69 -20.69
C LEU A 97 3.52 -14.60 -21.79
N GLY A 98 4.60 -13.86 -22.01
CA GLY A 98 4.66 -12.79 -23.01
C GLY A 98 4.32 -11.42 -22.42
N LEU A 99 3.77 -10.54 -23.27
CA LEU A 99 3.50 -9.15 -22.91
C LEU A 99 2.15 -8.99 -22.21
N VAL A 100 2.15 -8.45 -21.00
CA VAL A 100 0.97 -8.05 -20.25
C VAL A 100 0.83 -6.53 -20.32
N ARG A 101 -0.26 -6.03 -20.88
CA ARG A 101 -0.55 -4.60 -20.96
C ARG A 101 -1.55 -4.20 -19.87
N ALA A 102 -1.36 -3.02 -19.32
CA ALA A 102 -2.30 -2.38 -18.42
C ALA A 102 -3.61 -2.11 -19.16
N ALA A 103 -4.71 -2.64 -18.62
CA ALA A 103 -6.04 -2.24 -19.03
C ALA A 103 -6.32 -0.79 -18.61
N PRO A 104 -7.21 -0.08 -19.32
CA PRO A 104 -7.62 1.27 -18.93
C PRO A 104 -8.10 1.31 -17.48
N GLY A 105 -7.64 2.30 -16.71
CA GLY A 105 -7.98 2.46 -15.29
C GLY A 105 -6.90 1.97 -14.33
N PHE A 106 -5.93 1.18 -14.79
CA PHE A 106 -4.81 0.76 -13.94
C PHE A 106 -4.08 1.97 -13.36
N ALA A 107 -3.83 1.91 -12.05
CA ALA A 107 -3.04 2.90 -11.33
C ALA A 107 -2.17 2.21 -10.27
N LEU A 108 -1.03 2.81 -9.96
CA LEU A 108 -0.13 2.36 -8.90
C LEU A 108 -0.07 3.44 -7.81
N VAL A 109 -0.31 3.04 -6.56
CA VAL A 109 0.00 3.85 -5.39
C VAL A 109 0.92 3.05 -4.49
N ALA A 110 1.98 3.70 -4.02
CA ALA A 110 2.90 3.10 -3.07
C ALA A 110 3.04 4.00 -1.84
N ALA A 111 3.04 3.39 -0.65
CA ALA A 111 3.31 4.06 0.61
C ALA A 111 4.66 3.57 1.17
N MET A 112 5.39 4.47 1.82
CA MET A 112 6.57 4.14 2.59
C MET A 112 6.58 4.95 3.89
N ASN A 113 7.15 4.38 4.94
CA ASN A 113 7.40 5.09 6.18
C ASN A 113 8.85 5.58 6.20
N PRO A 114 9.11 6.90 6.12
CA PRO A 114 10.47 7.42 6.02
C PRO A 114 11.28 7.28 7.32
N PHE A 115 10.62 7.00 8.46
CA PHE A 115 11.27 6.92 9.77
C PHE A 115 11.60 5.49 10.21
N ASP A 116 11.15 4.49 9.47
CA ASP A 116 11.50 3.11 9.77
C ASP A 116 12.89 2.84 9.16
N ALA A 117 13.91 2.76 10.01
CA ALA A 117 15.31 2.60 9.58
C ALA A 117 15.77 1.14 9.61
N VAL A 118 14.96 0.22 10.14
CA VAL A 118 15.32 -1.18 10.33
C VAL A 118 14.77 -2.01 9.17
N GLY A 119 15.67 -2.57 8.36
CA GLY A 119 15.30 -3.47 7.25
C GLY A 119 14.76 -2.78 6.00
N THR A 120 15.11 -1.50 5.79
CA THR A 120 14.63 -0.72 4.64
C THR A 120 15.72 -0.51 3.59
N ALA A 121 15.38 -0.74 2.32
CA ALA A 121 16.20 -0.45 1.17
C ALA A 121 16.08 1.01 0.74
N ARG A 122 17.17 1.58 0.19
CA ARG A 122 17.09 2.88 -0.47
C ARG A 122 16.32 2.74 -1.78
N ILE A 123 15.24 3.51 -1.91
CA ILE A 123 14.51 3.61 -3.17
C ILE A 123 15.38 4.30 -4.22
N SER A 124 15.49 3.68 -5.40
CA SER A 124 16.32 4.19 -6.49
C SER A 124 15.74 5.47 -7.10
N ALA A 125 16.59 6.31 -7.69
CA ALA A 125 16.17 7.53 -8.38
C ALA A 125 15.16 7.23 -9.50
N ALA A 126 15.29 6.08 -10.16
CA ALA A 126 14.39 5.66 -11.24
C ALA A 126 12.91 5.59 -10.81
N VAL A 127 12.64 5.15 -9.57
CA VAL A 127 11.28 5.13 -9.02
C VAL A 127 10.81 6.55 -8.71
N TYR A 128 11.69 7.39 -8.15
CA TYR A 128 11.34 8.77 -7.84
C TYR A 128 11.02 9.60 -9.08
N ASP A 129 11.73 9.38 -10.18
CA ASP A 129 11.53 10.12 -11.43
C ASP A 129 10.19 9.76 -12.11
N ARG A 130 9.57 8.63 -11.73
CA ARG A 130 8.32 8.11 -12.31
C ARG A 130 7.11 8.26 -11.41
N THR A 131 7.28 8.88 -10.24
CA THR A 131 6.23 8.95 -9.21
C THR A 131 5.95 10.39 -8.78
N CYS A 132 4.67 10.68 -8.55
CA CYS A 132 4.27 11.88 -7.84
C CYS A 132 4.32 11.63 -6.33
N ARG A 133 5.18 12.36 -5.62
CA ARG A 133 5.33 12.20 -4.16
C ARG A 133 4.39 13.11 -3.40
N ILE A 134 3.56 12.51 -2.56
CA ILE A 134 2.68 13.22 -1.63
C ILE A 134 3.18 12.93 -0.21
N ARG A 135 3.56 13.98 0.52
CA ARG A 135 3.89 13.85 1.94
C ARG A 135 2.61 13.94 2.76
N MET A 136 2.36 12.93 3.59
CA MET A 136 1.25 12.93 4.54
C MET A 136 1.79 13.12 5.95
N ASP A 137 1.54 14.29 6.51
CA ASP A 137 1.87 14.62 7.89
C ASP A 137 0.68 14.23 8.81
N TYR A 138 0.88 14.29 10.14
CA TYR A 138 -0.22 14.05 11.08
C TYR A 138 -1.29 15.14 10.95
N GLN A 139 -2.54 14.76 11.23
CA GLN A 139 -3.68 15.68 11.23
C GLN A 139 -3.51 16.77 12.29
N SER A 140 -4.29 17.86 12.17
CA SER A 140 -4.38 18.84 13.26
C SER A 140 -4.98 18.19 14.52
N ALA A 141 -4.73 18.75 15.71
CA ALA A 141 -5.33 18.23 16.94
C ALA A 141 -6.87 18.23 16.90
N PRO A 142 -7.54 19.30 16.42
CA PRO A 142 -9.01 19.29 16.27
C PRO A 142 -9.51 18.21 15.30
N ASP A 143 -8.81 17.96 14.19
CA ASP A 143 -9.20 16.91 13.24
C ASP A 143 -9.02 15.51 13.84
N GLU A 144 -7.94 15.30 14.61
CA GLU A 144 -7.68 14.05 15.31
C GLU A 144 -8.74 13.78 16.38
N GLU A 145 -9.12 14.79 17.17
CA GLU A 145 -10.24 14.71 18.12
C GLU A 145 -11.55 14.30 17.42
N LEU A 146 -11.84 14.89 16.26
CA LEU A 146 -13.04 14.57 15.49
C LEU A 146 -13.01 13.14 14.92
N VAL A 147 -11.86 12.65 14.48
CA VAL A 147 -11.68 11.25 14.05
C VAL A 147 -11.93 10.30 15.22
N VAL A 148 -11.35 10.57 16.39
CA VAL A 148 -11.52 9.73 17.59
C VAL A 148 -12.96 9.73 18.06
N ALA A 149 -13.61 10.89 18.12
CA ALA A 149 -15.01 11.01 18.51
C ALA A 149 -15.91 10.15 17.59
N ARG A 150 -15.68 10.19 16.27
CA ARG A 150 -16.41 9.36 15.29
C ARG A 150 -16.16 7.87 15.47
N ALA A 151 -14.92 7.47 15.72
CA ALA A 151 -14.56 6.06 15.93
C ALA A 151 -15.24 5.49 17.19
N VAL A 152 -15.23 6.24 18.30
CA VAL A 152 -15.90 5.84 19.56
C VAL A 152 -17.41 5.72 19.39
N CYS A 153 -18.04 6.61 18.62
CA CYS A 153 -19.48 6.55 18.34
C CYS A 153 -19.88 5.35 17.49
N SER A 154 -18.99 4.92 16.59
CA SER A 154 -19.24 3.78 15.69
C SER A 154 -18.96 2.43 16.35
N ALA A 155 -18.33 2.40 17.53
CA ALA A 155 -18.00 1.17 18.24
C ALA A 155 -19.26 0.54 18.89
N PRO A 156 -19.37 -0.81 18.95
CA PRO A 156 -20.48 -1.47 19.63
C PRO A 156 -20.51 -1.08 21.11
N GLY A 157 -21.56 -0.37 21.54
CA GLY A 157 -21.70 0.18 22.90
C GLY A 157 -21.31 1.67 23.04
N GLY A 158 -20.95 2.35 21.95
CA GLY A 158 -20.63 3.78 21.93
C GLY A 158 -21.84 4.69 22.22
N GLY A 159 -21.72 5.55 23.24
CA GLY A 159 -22.69 6.61 23.51
C GLY A 159 -22.62 7.77 22.51
N ARG A 160 -23.63 8.65 22.51
CA ARG A 160 -23.72 9.81 21.60
C ARG A 160 -22.57 10.82 21.81
N VAL A 161 -21.79 11.02 20.75
CA VAL A 161 -20.97 12.17 20.24
C VAL A 161 -20.49 13.29 21.17
N LEU A 162 -21.21 13.75 22.20
CA LEU A 162 -21.09 15.16 22.60
C LEU A 162 -20.28 15.48 23.86
N ASP A 163 -19.81 14.51 24.63
CA ASP A 163 -18.87 14.78 25.72
C ASP A 163 -18.16 13.48 26.09
N ILE A 164 -17.03 13.18 25.44
CA ILE A 164 -16.03 12.31 26.05
C ILE A 164 -15.19 13.25 26.92
N PRO A 165 -15.40 13.30 28.25
CA PRO A 165 -14.72 14.27 29.08
C PRO A 165 -13.21 14.01 29.01
N GLY A 166 -12.44 15.03 28.60
CA GLY A 166 -10.99 14.92 28.47
C GLY A 166 -10.47 14.33 27.16
N LEU A 167 -11.29 14.24 26.11
CA LEU A 167 -10.83 13.81 24.78
C LEU A 167 -9.64 14.63 24.27
N ASP A 168 -9.70 15.95 24.45
CA ASP A 168 -8.61 16.90 24.19
C ASP A 168 -7.32 16.47 24.91
N ARG A 169 -7.42 16.08 26.18
CA ARG A 169 -6.27 15.63 26.98
C ARG A 169 -5.72 14.29 26.53
N VAL A 170 -6.60 13.36 26.14
CA VAL A 170 -6.19 12.05 25.59
C VAL A 170 -5.46 12.24 24.27
N VAL A 171 -6.03 13.02 23.35
CA VAL A 171 -5.39 13.34 22.07
C VAL A 171 -4.07 14.08 22.29
N ALA A 172 -4.03 15.09 23.17
CA ALA A 172 -2.82 15.81 23.50
C ALA A 172 -1.73 14.89 24.09
N LEU A 173 -2.10 13.96 24.99
CA LEU A 173 -1.16 12.99 25.55
C LEU A 173 -0.59 12.07 24.47
N VAL A 174 -1.45 11.51 23.60
CA VAL A 174 -1.01 10.65 22.50
C VAL A 174 -0.09 11.42 21.55
N ARG A 175 -0.45 12.66 21.18
CA ARG A 175 0.38 13.52 20.34
C ARG A 175 1.73 13.82 20.98
N ALA A 176 1.77 14.09 22.28
CA ALA A 176 3.01 14.33 23.01
C ALA A 176 3.98 13.14 22.94
N THR A 177 3.48 11.90 22.83
CA THR A 177 4.36 10.73 22.66
C THR A 177 5.13 10.70 21.34
N ARG A 178 4.69 11.45 20.31
CA ARG A 178 5.33 11.49 18.98
C ARG A 178 6.62 12.29 18.96
N ASP A 179 6.71 13.30 19.83
CA ASP A 179 7.83 14.23 19.90
C ASP A 179 8.65 14.03 21.19
N HIS A 180 8.32 13.04 22.03
CA HIS A 180 8.97 12.84 23.31
C HIS A 180 10.36 12.20 23.14
N PRO A 181 11.44 12.79 23.69
CA PRO A 181 12.82 12.36 23.46
C PRO A 181 13.12 10.94 23.95
N GLU A 182 12.38 10.44 24.94
CA GLU A 182 12.54 9.08 25.48
C GLU A 182 11.66 8.04 24.79
N ILE A 183 10.73 8.45 23.92
CA ILE A 183 9.82 7.54 23.21
C ILE A 183 10.35 7.33 21.79
N ARG A 184 10.84 6.12 21.51
CA ARG A 184 11.36 5.77 20.18
C ARG A 184 10.27 5.68 19.11
N ILE A 185 9.07 5.24 19.48
CA ILE A 185 7.93 5.06 18.57
C ILE A 185 6.72 5.70 19.23
N GLY A 186 6.35 6.88 18.75
CA GLY A 186 5.17 7.60 19.23
C GLY A 186 3.88 6.86 18.89
N SER A 187 2.87 7.04 19.74
CA SER A 187 1.55 6.47 19.51
C SER A 187 0.82 7.20 18.38
N SER A 188 0.16 6.43 17.53
CA SER A 188 -0.82 6.95 16.58
C SER A 188 -2.22 6.57 17.03
N VAL A 189 -3.16 7.49 16.93
CA VAL A 189 -4.57 7.17 17.11
C VAL A 189 -5.16 6.58 15.83
#